data_AF-A0A357IBQ2-F1
#
_entry.id   AF-A0A357IBQ2-F1
#
_cell.length_a   1.000
_cell.length_b   1.000
_cell.length_c   1.000
_cell.angle_alpha   90.00
_cell.angle_beta   90.00
_cell.angle_gamma   90.00
#
_symmetry.space_group_name_H-M   'P 1'
#
loop_
_entity.id
_entity.type
_entity.pdbx_description
1 polymer ?
#
loop_
_entity_poly.entity_id
_entity_poly.type
_entity_poly.pdbx_seq_one_letter_code
_entity_poly.pdbx_strand_id
1 'polypeptide(L)'
;MVGTGDATLDVTDAMHAFALSTMAQCKGLSGYILKKGSPSCGMERVKIYSNKGIPRNDGRGLFAETLLTTYPNLPVEEEGRLNDNRLRENFIQRVYVYHRWLRLCADGLSVGGLVEFHAQHKFMLLAHDEAAYRALGPIVAGARADTLEKSAESYISRLMAALKRPATRKRHTNVLMHIAGFVKKSLSTDDKRELGQLLDQYRTGLVPLIVPMTLLRHHLRKAPNAYLNRQYYLQPYPEDLMLRNFV
;
A
#
# COMPACT_ATOMS: atom_id res chain seq x y z
N MET A 1 -29.31 -8.60 3.07
CA MET A 1 -28.74 -9.92 2.71
C MET A 1 -29.93 -10.78 2.30
N VAL A 2 -30.07 -11.11 1.02
CA VAL A 2 -31.22 -11.88 0.49
C VAL A 2 -30.74 -13.33 0.29
N GLY A 3 -31.55 -14.32 0.68
CA GLY A 3 -31.29 -15.73 0.39
C GLY A 3 -30.36 -16.51 1.35
N THR A 4 -29.78 -15.89 2.39
CA THR A 4 -28.83 -16.60 3.30
C THR A 4 -29.45 -17.65 4.22
N GLY A 5 -30.77 -17.85 4.17
CA GLY A 5 -31.49 -18.89 4.91
C GLY A 5 -32.31 -19.82 4.03
N ASP A 6 -32.30 -19.66 2.71
CA ASP A 6 -33.12 -20.44 1.79
C ASP A 6 -32.31 -20.81 0.54
N ALA A 7 -31.85 -22.06 0.50
CA ALA A 7 -31.06 -22.60 -0.62
C ALA A 7 -31.85 -22.74 -1.93
N THR A 8 -33.17 -22.52 -1.91
CA THR A 8 -34.03 -22.56 -3.11
C THR A 8 -34.12 -21.22 -3.84
N LEU A 9 -33.63 -20.14 -3.23
CA LEU A 9 -33.64 -18.80 -3.82
C LEU A 9 -32.34 -18.54 -4.58
N ASP A 10 -32.34 -18.70 -5.91
CA ASP A 10 -31.21 -18.27 -6.75
C ASP A 10 -31.22 -16.74 -6.88
N VAL A 11 -30.25 -16.10 -6.22
CA VAL A 11 -30.08 -14.64 -6.21
C VAL A 11 -28.86 -14.19 -7.01
N THR A 12 -28.27 -15.07 -7.82
CA THR A 12 -27.01 -14.83 -8.53
C THR A 12 -27.09 -13.58 -9.42
N ASP A 13 -28.14 -13.46 -10.24
CA ASP A 13 -28.34 -12.31 -11.14
C ASP A 13 -28.56 -11.00 -10.38
N ALA A 14 -29.34 -11.03 -9.30
CA ALA A 14 -29.56 -9.87 -8.44
C ALA A 14 -28.26 -9.42 -7.76
N MET A 15 -27.39 -10.36 -7.37
CA MET A 15 -26.07 -10.06 -6.81
C MET A 15 -25.11 -9.51 -7.85
N HIS A 16 -25.13 -10.01 -9.10
CA HIS A 16 -24.38 -9.42 -10.22
C HIS A 16 -24.80 -7.98 -10.50
N ALA A 17 -26.11 -7.73 -10.60
CA ALA A 17 -26.65 -6.39 -10.84
C ALA A 17 -26.28 -5.43 -9.70
N PHE A 18 -26.38 -5.88 -8.44
CA PHE A 18 -25.94 -5.11 -7.28
C PHE A 18 -24.44 -4.80 -7.34
N ALA A 19 -23.59 -5.79 -7.63
CA ALA A 19 -22.15 -5.59 -7.72
C ALA A 19 -21.80 -4.55 -8.79
N LEU A 20 -22.36 -4.68 -10.00
CA LEU A 20 -22.15 -3.74 -11.10
C LEU A 20 -22.60 -2.32 -10.76
N SER A 21 -23.78 -2.15 -10.19
CA SER A 21 -24.28 -0.83 -9.78
C SER A 21 -23.41 -0.17 -8.70
N THR A 22 -22.83 -0.98 -7.80
CA THR A 22 -21.93 -0.48 -6.75
C THR A 22 -20.57 -0.09 -7.32
N MET A 23 -20.07 -0.77 -8.37
CA MET A 23 -18.78 -0.43 -8.99
C MET A 23 -18.75 1.02 -9.47
N ALA A 24 -19.86 1.55 -9.99
CA ALA A 24 -19.96 2.95 -10.38
C ALA A 24 -19.72 3.91 -9.20
N GLN A 25 -20.21 3.55 -8.01
CA GLN A 25 -20.05 4.33 -6.77
C GLN A 25 -18.63 4.21 -6.19
N CYS A 26 -17.90 3.15 -6.53
CA CYS A 26 -16.52 2.96 -6.11
C CYS A 26 -15.50 3.79 -6.91
N LYS A 27 -15.92 4.50 -7.97
CA LYS A 27 -15.03 5.32 -8.78
C LYS A 27 -14.43 6.44 -7.93
N GLY A 28 -13.10 6.55 -7.92
CA GLY A 28 -12.36 7.57 -7.17
C GLY A 28 -12.08 7.22 -5.71
N LEU A 29 -12.51 6.04 -5.23
CA LEU A 29 -12.10 5.54 -3.92
C LEU A 29 -10.59 5.31 -3.89
N SER A 30 -9.97 5.61 -2.74
CA SER A 30 -8.54 5.35 -2.51
C SER A 30 -8.27 4.02 -1.80
N GLY A 31 -9.32 3.36 -1.32
CA GLY A 31 -9.26 2.02 -0.73
C GLY A 31 -10.65 1.48 -0.42
N TYR A 32 -10.75 0.17 -0.19
CA TYR A 32 -11.99 -0.51 0.14
C TYR A 32 -11.76 -1.59 1.21
N ILE A 33 -12.64 -1.65 2.21
CA ILE A 33 -12.60 -2.68 3.26
C ILE A 33 -13.80 -3.60 3.08
N LEU A 34 -13.54 -4.89 2.88
CA LEU A 34 -14.56 -5.90 2.76
C LEU A 34 -14.94 -6.46 4.13
N LYS A 35 -16.24 -6.65 4.37
CA LYS A 35 -16.76 -7.26 5.59
C LYS A 35 -16.49 -8.76 5.58
N LYS A 36 -15.84 -9.27 6.63
CA LYS A 36 -15.56 -10.71 6.81
C LYS A 36 -16.86 -11.51 6.89
N GLY A 37 -16.90 -12.67 6.24
CA GLY A 37 -18.00 -13.65 6.33
C GLY A 37 -19.25 -13.30 5.50
N SER A 38 -19.21 -12.25 4.69
CA SER A 38 -20.27 -11.99 3.72
C SER A 38 -20.17 -12.95 2.52
N PRO A 39 -21.24 -13.68 2.16
CA PRO A 39 -21.25 -14.51 0.94
C PRO A 39 -20.96 -13.71 -0.32
N SER A 40 -21.26 -12.41 -0.32
CA SER A 40 -21.00 -11.51 -1.44
C SER A 40 -19.59 -10.92 -1.40
N CYS A 41 -18.99 -10.67 -0.22
CA CYS A 41 -17.79 -9.83 -0.07
C CYS A 41 -16.52 -10.53 0.42
N GLY A 42 -16.53 -11.84 0.69
CA GLY A 42 -15.33 -12.53 1.19
C GLY A 42 -14.21 -12.60 0.14
N MET A 43 -13.00 -12.16 0.50
CA MET A 43 -11.79 -12.29 -0.34
C MET A 43 -11.14 -13.67 -0.24
N GLU A 44 -11.35 -14.37 0.88
CA GLU A 44 -10.89 -15.72 1.16
C GLU A 44 -12.02 -16.45 1.92
N ARG A 45 -12.43 -17.62 1.43
CA ARG A 45 -13.35 -18.57 2.09
C ARG A 45 -14.83 -18.15 2.19
N VAL A 46 -15.45 -17.81 1.07
CA VAL A 46 -16.92 -17.85 0.98
C VAL A 46 -17.39 -19.30 0.91
N LYS A 47 -18.37 -19.67 1.76
CA LYS A 47 -19.13 -20.92 1.63
C LYS A 47 -19.95 -20.84 0.35
N ILE A 48 -19.54 -21.58 -0.68
CA ILE A 48 -20.38 -21.78 -1.88
C ILE A 48 -21.34 -22.92 -1.54
N TYR A 49 -22.63 -22.61 -1.52
CA TYR A 49 -23.68 -23.62 -1.40
C TYR A 49 -23.99 -24.15 -2.81
N SER A 50 -23.72 -25.43 -3.03
CA SER A 50 -24.12 -26.15 -4.25
C SER A 50 -25.39 -26.95 -3.94
N ASN A 51 -26.33 -26.99 -4.89
CA ASN A 51 -27.57 -27.78 -4.78
C ASN A 51 -27.35 -29.30 -4.65
N LYS A 52 -26.10 -29.81 -4.65
CA LYS A 52 -25.76 -31.23 -4.49
C LYS A 52 -24.44 -31.47 -3.73
N GLY A 53 -24.25 -30.92 -2.53
CA GLY A 53 -23.15 -31.41 -1.67
C GLY A 53 -22.64 -30.44 -0.58
N ILE A 54 -21.66 -30.94 0.19
CA ILE A 54 -20.99 -30.24 1.29
C ILE A 54 -20.44 -28.89 0.79
N PRO A 55 -20.76 -27.76 1.46
CA PRO A 55 -20.32 -26.43 1.02
C PRO A 55 -18.80 -26.32 1.01
N ARG A 56 -18.24 -25.86 -0.12
CA ARG A 56 -16.79 -25.64 -0.30
C ARG A 56 -16.42 -24.22 0.13
N ASN A 57 -15.34 -24.09 0.89
CA ASN A 57 -14.82 -22.84 1.46
C ASN A 57 -13.72 -22.20 0.57
N ASP A 58 -13.87 -22.22 -0.76
CA ASP A 58 -12.81 -21.79 -1.70
C ASP A 58 -13.23 -20.64 -2.64
N GLY A 59 -14.43 -20.08 -2.48
CA GLY A 59 -14.90 -18.98 -3.31
C GLY A 59 -14.39 -17.60 -2.87
N ARG A 60 -14.07 -16.74 -3.84
CA ARG A 60 -14.18 -15.29 -3.68
C ARG A 60 -15.65 -14.92 -3.83
N GLY A 61 -16.15 -14.02 -2.98
CA GLY A 61 -17.49 -13.48 -3.15
C GLY A 61 -17.58 -12.73 -4.47
N LEU A 62 -18.67 -12.92 -5.21
CA LEU A 62 -18.89 -12.34 -6.54
C LEU A 62 -18.63 -10.82 -6.60
N PHE A 63 -18.95 -10.10 -5.52
CA PHE A 63 -18.67 -8.68 -5.40
C PHE A 63 -17.17 -8.38 -5.33
N ALA A 64 -16.41 -9.14 -4.52
CA ALA A 64 -14.97 -8.93 -4.36
C ALA A 64 -14.22 -9.24 -5.66
N GLU A 65 -14.64 -10.25 -6.42
CA GLU A 65 -14.10 -10.54 -7.75
C GLU A 65 -14.41 -9.43 -8.75
N THR A 66 -15.65 -8.95 -8.78
CA THR A 66 -16.06 -7.81 -9.63
C THR A 66 -15.25 -6.56 -9.28
N LEU A 67 -15.13 -6.22 -7.99
CA LEU A 67 -14.36 -5.07 -7.50
C LEU A 67 -12.90 -5.11 -7.94
N LEU A 68 -12.24 -6.25 -7.78
CA LEU A 68 -10.83 -6.40 -8.13
C LEU A 68 -10.59 -6.46 -9.63
N THR A 69 -11.54 -6.96 -10.40
CA THR A 69 -11.45 -6.96 -11.87
C THR A 69 -11.67 -5.55 -12.41
N THR A 70 -12.64 -4.80 -11.87
CA THR A 70 -12.93 -3.43 -12.30
C THR A 70 -11.86 -2.44 -11.83
N TYR A 71 -11.34 -2.60 -10.61
CA TYR A 71 -10.34 -1.71 -10.01
C TYR A 71 -9.11 -2.48 -9.52
N PRO A 72 -8.29 -3.02 -10.44
CA PRO A 72 -7.16 -3.90 -10.09
C PRO A 72 -6.08 -3.25 -9.22
N ASN A 73 -6.00 -1.91 -9.27
CA ASN A 73 -5.00 -1.12 -8.54
C ASN A 73 -5.52 -0.55 -7.21
N LEU A 74 -6.81 -0.72 -6.92
CA LEU A 74 -7.43 -0.25 -5.68
C LEU A 74 -6.90 -1.06 -4.49
N PRO A 75 -6.42 -0.42 -3.42
CA PRO A 75 -6.15 -1.10 -2.17
C PRO A 75 -7.43 -1.71 -1.61
N VAL A 76 -7.48 -3.04 -1.55
CA VAL A 76 -8.58 -3.78 -0.92
C VAL A 76 -8.01 -4.65 0.20
N GLU A 77 -8.69 -4.68 1.34
CA GLU A 77 -8.37 -5.55 2.48
C GLU A 77 -9.66 -6.05 3.14
N GLU A 78 -9.58 -7.15 3.89
CA GLU A 78 -10.71 -7.64 4.70
C GLU A 78 -10.62 -7.07 6.13
N GLU A 79 -11.76 -6.65 6.68
CA GLU A 79 -11.88 -6.14 8.05
C GLU A 79 -11.17 -7.04 9.09
N GLY A 80 -11.36 -8.35 9.01
CA GLY A 80 -10.75 -9.29 9.97
C GLY A 80 -9.23 -9.31 9.93
N ARG A 81 -8.63 -9.04 8.76
CA ARG A 81 -7.17 -8.98 8.56
C ARG A 81 -6.57 -7.69 9.09
N LEU A 82 -7.36 -6.62 9.17
CA LEU A 82 -6.92 -5.35 9.75
C LEU A 82 -6.69 -5.43 11.26
N ASN A 83 -7.09 -6.51 11.94
CA ASN A 83 -6.69 -6.75 13.33
C ASN A 83 -5.16 -6.96 13.48
N ASP A 84 -4.48 -7.44 12.43
CA ASP A 84 -3.02 -7.50 12.40
C ASP A 84 -2.45 -6.11 12.10
N ASN A 85 -1.62 -5.60 13.01
CA ASN A 85 -1.05 -4.25 12.92
C ASN A 85 -0.21 -4.04 11.66
N ARG A 86 0.52 -5.07 11.20
CA ARG A 86 1.37 -4.97 10.00
C ARG A 86 0.54 -4.95 8.72
N LEU A 87 -0.53 -5.74 8.66
CA LEU A 87 -1.48 -5.70 7.54
C LEU A 87 -2.24 -4.37 7.50
N ARG A 88 -2.67 -3.86 8.66
CA ARG A 88 -3.32 -2.55 8.78
C ARG A 88 -2.40 -1.42 8.31
N GLU A 89 -1.16 -1.38 8.79
CA GLU A 89 -0.17 -0.38 8.38
C GLU A 89 0.05 -0.41 6.86
N ASN A 90 0.24 -1.60 6.30
CA ASN A 90 0.47 -1.76 4.87
C ASN A 90 -0.74 -1.35 4.03
N PHE A 91 -1.95 -1.73 4.45
CA PHE A 91 -3.18 -1.34 3.76
C PHE A 91 -3.33 0.19 3.74
N ILE A 92 -3.21 0.85 4.90
CA ILE A 92 -3.33 2.30 4.97
C ILE A 92 -2.23 2.99 4.17
N GLN A 93 -0.99 2.51 4.21
CA GLN A 93 0.09 3.04 3.37
C GLN A 93 -0.29 2.99 1.88
N ARG A 94 -0.81 1.85 1.40
CA ARG A 94 -1.29 1.71 0.01
C ARG A 94 -2.43 2.68 -0.31
N VAL A 95 -3.37 2.89 0.62
CA VAL A 95 -4.45 3.88 0.46
C VAL A 95 -3.89 5.28 0.22
N TYR A 96 -2.91 5.71 1.02
CA TYR A 96 -2.30 7.03 0.85
C TYR A 96 -1.50 7.16 -0.46
N VAL A 97 -0.78 6.11 -0.87
CA VAL A 97 -0.08 6.11 -2.17
C VAL A 97 -1.08 6.20 -3.32
N TYR A 98 -2.14 5.40 -3.29
CA TYR A 98 -3.15 5.39 -4.34
C TYR A 98 -3.94 6.69 -4.37
N HIS A 99 -4.24 7.28 -3.21
CA HIS A 99 -4.84 8.61 -3.12
C HIS A 99 -3.98 9.68 -3.82
N ARG A 100 -2.68 9.73 -3.53
CA ARG A 100 -1.76 10.66 -4.20
C ARG A 100 -1.69 10.43 -5.70
N TRP A 101 -1.78 9.17 -6.14
CA TRP A 101 -1.85 8.84 -7.56
C TRP A 101 -3.12 9.38 -8.22
N LEU A 102 -4.28 9.14 -7.60
CA LEU A 102 -5.56 9.68 -8.10
C LEU A 102 -5.54 11.21 -8.18
N ARG A 103 -4.95 11.88 -7.17
CA ARG A 103 -4.73 13.33 -7.18
C ARG A 103 -3.84 13.78 -8.33
N LEU A 104 -2.68 13.13 -8.54
CA LEU A 104 -1.79 13.44 -9.66
C LEU A 104 -2.51 13.33 -11.02
N CYS A 105 -3.33 12.29 -11.20
CA CYS A 105 -4.10 12.13 -12.43
C CYS A 105 -5.18 13.21 -12.58
N ALA A 106 -5.88 13.54 -11.49
CA ALA A 106 -6.93 14.57 -11.49
C ALA A 106 -6.37 15.98 -11.75
N ASP A 107 -5.16 16.27 -11.28
CA ASP A 107 -4.48 17.55 -11.42
C ASP A 107 -3.78 17.72 -12.79
N GLY A 108 -3.92 16.74 -13.69
CA GLY A 108 -3.28 16.72 -15.01
C GLY A 108 -1.94 15.99 -14.98
N LEU A 109 -1.98 14.68 -15.26
CA LEU A 109 -0.78 13.86 -15.32
C LEU A 109 0.18 14.40 -16.40
N SER A 110 1.45 14.56 -16.02
CA SER A 110 2.54 14.94 -16.92
C SER A 110 3.73 14.00 -16.73
N VAL A 111 4.65 13.98 -17.71
CA VAL A 111 5.91 13.22 -17.59
C VAL A 111 6.68 13.65 -16.34
N GLY A 112 6.80 14.96 -16.09
CA GLY A 112 7.44 15.50 -14.89
C GLY A 112 6.72 15.08 -13.60
N GLY A 113 5.39 15.05 -13.62
CA GLY A 113 4.57 14.57 -12.51
C GLY A 113 4.82 13.09 -12.18
N LEU A 114 4.93 12.23 -13.20
CA LEU A 114 5.26 10.81 -13.03
C LEU A 114 6.67 10.62 -12.45
N VAL A 115 7.65 11.38 -12.95
CA VAL A 115 9.03 11.37 -12.44
C VAL A 115 9.09 11.78 -10.97
N GLU A 116 8.44 12.89 -10.62
CA GLU A 116 8.41 13.39 -9.24
C GLU A 116 7.67 12.38 -8.33
N PHE A 117 6.53 11.84 -8.77
CA PHE A 117 5.81 10.82 -8.01
C PHE A 117 6.68 9.60 -7.71
N HIS A 118 7.43 9.10 -8.70
CA HIS A 118 8.36 8.00 -8.48
C HIS A 118 9.49 8.37 -7.50
N ALA A 119 10.07 9.56 -7.66
CA ALA A 119 11.13 10.04 -6.79
C ALA A 119 10.67 10.12 -5.33
N GLN A 120 9.49 10.67 -5.06
CA GLN A 120 8.91 10.83 -3.71
C GLN A 120 8.58 9.50 -2.99
N HIS A 121 8.38 8.42 -3.74
CA HIS A 121 8.02 7.11 -3.22
C HIS A 121 9.18 6.10 -3.22
N LYS A 122 10.39 6.50 -3.64
CA LYS A 122 11.55 5.62 -3.80
C LYS A 122 11.88 4.78 -2.57
N PHE A 123 12.02 5.40 -1.40
CA PHE A 123 12.40 4.64 -0.19
C PHE A 123 11.30 3.71 0.31
N MET A 124 10.03 4.09 0.09
CA MET A 124 8.90 3.20 0.34
C MET A 124 8.98 1.99 -0.58
N LEU A 125 9.16 2.19 -1.88
CA LEU A 125 9.28 1.09 -2.82
C LEU A 125 10.48 0.19 -2.53
N LEU A 126 11.64 0.74 -2.16
CA LEU A 126 12.81 -0.05 -1.74
C LEU A 126 12.54 -0.90 -0.48
N ALA A 127 11.75 -0.39 0.48
CA ALA A 127 11.38 -1.14 1.67
C ALA A 127 10.45 -2.32 1.34
N HIS A 128 9.59 -2.17 0.34
CA HIS A 128 8.64 -3.19 -0.07
C HIS A 128 9.24 -4.19 -1.06
N ASP A 129 9.95 -3.70 -2.09
CA ASP A 129 10.44 -4.48 -3.21
C ASP A 129 11.52 -3.75 -4.03
N GLU A 130 12.78 -4.09 -3.78
CA GLU A 130 13.91 -3.53 -4.53
C GLU A 130 13.90 -3.91 -6.02
N ALA A 131 13.42 -5.11 -6.37
CA ALA A 131 13.35 -5.54 -7.76
C ALA A 131 12.32 -4.71 -8.53
N ALA A 132 11.15 -4.46 -7.92
CA ALA A 132 10.15 -3.55 -8.50
C ALA A 132 10.68 -2.12 -8.64
N TYR A 133 11.42 -1.60 -7.66
CA TYR A 133 12.07 -0.28 -7.78
C TYR A 133 12.95 -0.19 -9.03
N ARG A 134 13.82 -1.19 -9.25
CA ARG A 134 14.70 -1.24 -10.42
C ARG A 134 13.93 -1.37 -11.73
N ALA A 135 12.83 -2.11 -11.74
CA ALA A 135 11.99 -2.30 -12.93
C ALA A 135 11.11 -1.10 -13.27
N LEU A 136 10.72 -0.30 -12.27
CA LEU A 136 9.87 0.89 -12.45
C LEU A 136 10.66 2.10 -12.97
N GLY A 137 11.96 2.21 -12.63
CA GLY A 137 12.82 3.29 -13.12
C GLY A 137 12.82 3.48 -14.64
N PRO A 138 13.05 2.42 -15.44
CA PRO A 138 13.00 2.50 -16.91
C PRO A 138 11.65 2.95 -17.48
N ILE A 139 10.53 2.57 -16.85
CA ILE A 139 9.19 3.01 -17.28
C ILE A 139 9.05 4.53 -17.13
N VAL A 140 9.53 5.04 -15.99
CA VAL A 140 9.49 6.49 -15.69
C VAL A 140 10.45 7.26 -16.59
N ALA A 141 11.68 6.76 -16.77
CA ALA A 141 12.70 7.42 -17.59
C ALA A 141 12.36 7.41 -19.09
N GLY A 142 11.66 6.39 -19.57
CA GLY A 142 11.23 6.27 -20.96
C GLY A 142 9.89 6.93 -21.28
N ALA A 143 9.20 7.51 -20.29
CA ALA A 143 7.92 8.16 -20.51
C ALA A 143 8.07 9.45 -21.34
N ARG A 144 7.20 9.60 -22.33
CA ARG A 144 7.12 10.78 -23.21
C ARG A 144 5.68 11.25 -23.27
N ALA A 145 5.45 12.46 -23.80
CA ALA A 145 4.09 13.01 -23.92
C ALA A 145 3.16 12.11 -24.76
N ASP A 146 3.66 11.46 -25.81
CA ASP A 146 2.92 10.55 -26.69
C ASP A 146 2.63 9.16 -26.09
N THR A 147 3.33 8.79 -25.00
CA THR A 147 3.23 7.47 -24.37
C THR A 147 2.83 7.52 -22.90
N LEU A 148 2.50 8.71 -22.38
CA LEU A 148 2.37 8.98 -20.97
C LEU A 148 1.29 8.12 -20.31
N GLU A 149 0.12 8.03 -20.92
CA GLU A 149 -1.03 7.27 -20.38
C GLU A 149 -0.66 5.78 -20.23
N LYS A 150 -0.05 5.20 -21.25
CA LYS A 150 0.36 3.79 -21.25
C LYS A 150 1.47 3.52 -20.22
N SER A 151 2.46 4.42 -20.14
CA SER A 151 3.54 4.34 -19.14
C SER A 151 2.98 4.46 -17.72
N ALA A 152 2.02 5.36 -17.50
CA ALA A 152 1.38 5.58 -16.23
C ALA A 152 0.53 4.38 -15.78
N GLU A 153 -0.24 3.78 -16.69
CA GLU A 153 -1.03 2.57 -16.41
C GLU A 153 -0.13 1.39 -16.03
N SER A 154 0.96 1.17 -16.78
CA SER A 154 1.94 0.13 -16.47
C SER A 154 2.65 0.41 -15.13
N TYR A 155 3.01 1.67 -14.89
CA TYR A 155 3.67 2.12 -13.68
C TYR A 155 2.81 1.86 -12.44
N ILE A 156 1.57 2.36 -12.40
CA ILE A 156 0.72 2.22 -11.21
C ILE A 156 0.40 0.76 -10.92
N SER A 157 0.17 -0.05 -11.96
CA SER A 157 -0.13 -1.47 -11.79
C SER A 157 1.02 -2.23 -11.13
N ARG A 158 2.25 -1.98 -11.58
CA ARG A 158 3.46 -2.58 -10.99
C ARG A 158 3.77 -2.02 -9.60
N LEU A 159 3.56 -0.72 -9.38
CA LEU A 159 3.75 -0.09 -8.07
C LEU A 159 2.79 -0.67 -7.03
N MET A 160 1.50 -0.72 -7.31
CA MET A 160 0.49 -1.22 -6.37
C MET A 160 0.66 -2.72 -6.10
N ALA A 161 1.07 -3.50 -7.12
CA ALA A 161 1.44 -4.90 -6.95
C ALA A 161 2.66 -5.07 -6.01
N ALA A 162 3.68 -4.22 -6.15
CA ALA A 162 4.86 -4.24 -5.28
C ALA A 162 4.51 -3.89 -3.82
N LEU A 163 3.74 -2.82 -3.62
CA LEU A 163 3.35 -2.33 -2.30
C LEU A 163 2.36 -3.26 -1.57
N LYS A 164 1.66 -4.16 -2.29
CA LYS A 164 0.77 -5.17 -1.70
C LYS A 164 1.51 -6.14 -0.78
N ARG A 165 2.81 -6.33 -0.99
CA ARG A 165 3.65 -7.16 -0.11
C ARG A 165 4.12 -6.33 1.08
N PRO A 166 3.82 -6.71 2.35
CA PRO A 166 4.34 -5.99 3.51
C PRO A 166 5.87 -5.96 3.50
N ALA A 167 6.44 -4.80 3.81
CA ALA A 167 7.88 -4.65 3.98
C ALA A 167 8.37 -5.46 5.19
N THR A 168 9.60 -5.96 5.11
CA THR A 168 10.22 -6.72 6.20
C THR A 168 11.10 -5.80 7.04
N ARG A 169 11.32 -6.15 8.33
CA ARG A 169 12.25 -5.41 9.20
C ARG A 169 13.63 -5.27 8.56
N LYS A 170 14.13 -6.32 7.90
CA LYS A 170 15.40 -6.28 7.15
C LYS A 170 15.40 -5.18 6.07
N ARG A 171 14.36 -5.11 5.24
CA ARG A 171 14.27 -4.10 4.17
C ARG A 171 14.10 -2.69 4.72
N HIS A 172 13.28 -2.50 5.75
CA HIS A 172 13.20 -1.23 6.46
C HIS A 172 14.55 -0.80 7.04
N THR A 173 15.29 -1.72 7.68
CA THR A 173 16.63 -1.44 8.22
C THR A 173 17.58 -0.97 7.11
N ASN A 174 17.58 -1.65 5.95
CA ASN A 174 18.39 -1.24 4.80
C ASN A 174 18.05 0.17 4.32
N VAL A 175 16.76 0.49 4.22
CA VAL A 175 16.30 1.84 3.83
C VAL A 175 16.69 2.89 4.87
N LEU A 176 16.52 2.60 6.16
CA LEU A 176 16.88 3.52 7.23
C LEU A 176 18.40 3.77 7.25
N MET A 177 19.23 2.75 7.04
CA MET A 177 20.69 2.90 6.90
C MET A 177 21.05 3.77 5.68
N HIS A 178 20.34 3.61 4.56
CA HIS A 178 20.53 4.46 3.39
C HIS A 178 20.19 5.92 3.73
N ILE A 179 19.06 6.19 4.37
CA ILE A 179 18.66 7.53 4.81
C ILE A 179 19.68 8.12 5.81
N ALA A 180 20.16 7.32 6.77
CA ALA A 180 21.21 7.72 7.71
C ALA A 180 22.48 8.20 7.00
N GLY A 181 22.80 7.62 5.83
CA GLY A 181 23.90 8.04 4.98
C GLY A 181 23.87 9.50 4.53
N PHE A 182 22.68 10.11 4.42
CA PHE A 182 22.52 11.52 4.04
C PHE A 182 22.81 12.48 5.19
N VAL A 183 22.51 12.09 6.44
CA VAL A 183 22.73 12.92 7.63
C VAL A 183 24.09 12.67 8.29
N LYS A 184 24.79 11.58 7.93
CA LYS A 184 26.04 11.17 8.62
C LYS A 184 27.10 12.27 8.76
N LYS A 185 27.18 13.21 7.83
CA LYS A 185 28.18 14.29 7.88
C LYS A 185 27.85 15.37 8.90
N SER A 186 26.57 15.54 9.26
CA SER A 186 26.11 16.52 10.24
C SER A 186 25.96 15.94 11.65
N LEU A 187 26.23 14.65 11.84
CA LEU A 187 26.12 13.98 13.14
C LEU A 187 27.43 14.00 13.91
N SER A 188 27.34 14.23 15.22
CA SER A 188 28.44 14.01 16.18
C SER A 188 28.83 12.51 16.20
N THR A 189 29.97 12.18 16.81
CA THR A 189 30.38 10.79 16.99
C THR A 189 29.38 10.01 17.86
N ASP A 190 28.83 10.66 18.89
CA ASP A 190 27.87 10.05 19.80
C ASP A 190 26.50 9.87 19.14
N ASP A 191 26.02 10.86 18.38
CA ASP A 191 24.76 10.78 17.61
C ASP A 191 24.83 9.66 16.56
N LYS A 192 25.98 9.47 15.90
CA LYS A 192 26.19 8.35 14.96
C LYS A 192 26.06 7.00 15.66
N ARG A 193 26.61 6.90 16.87
CA ARG A 193 26.56 5.67 17.68
C ARG A 193 25.14 5.39 18.13
N GLU A 194 24.44 6.39 18.66
CA GLU A 194 23.04 6.29 19.07
C GLU A 194 22.14 5.87 17.89
N LEU A 195 22.26 6.54 16.75
CA LEU A 195 21.50 6.18 15.56
C LEU A 195 21.80 4.75 15.11
N GLY A 196 23.06 4.34 15.09
CA GLY A 196 23.46 2.97 14.75
C GLY A 196 22.85 1.92 15.70
N GLN A 197 22.87 2.19 17.01
CA GLN A 197 22.27 1.33 18.03
C GLN A 197 20.75 1.23 17.85
N LEU A 198 20.04 2.33 17.62
CA LEU A 198 18.59 2.31 17.39
C LEU A 198 18.21 1.55 16.11
N LEU A 199 19.00 1.68 15.04
CA LEU A 199 18.78 0.91 13.82
C LEU A 199 18.96 -0.60 14.06
N ASP A 200 19.92 -0.99 14.90
CA ASP A 200 20.14 -2.39 15.27
C ASP A 200 19.03 -2.92 16.20
N GLN A 201 18.59 -2.12 17.16
CA GLN A 201 17.45 -2.45 18.03
C GLN A 201 16.17 -2.65 17.20
N TYR A 202 15.93 -1.82 16.18
CA TYR A 202 14.80 -2.03 15.27
C TYR A 202 14.97 -3.32 14.45
N ARG A 203 16.17 -3.56 13.90
CA ARG A 203 16.50 -4.76 13.12
C ARG A 203 16.22 -6.04 13.91
N THR A 204 16.57 -6.04 15.19
CA THR A 204 16.40 -7.17 16.12
C THR A 204 15.00 -7.23 16.74
N GLY A 205 14.18 -6.19 16.57
CA GLY A 205 12.80 -6.16 17.06
C GLY A 205 12.64 -5.74 18.51
N LEU A 206 13.60 -4.97 19.04
CA LEU A 206 13.53 -4.40 20.40
C LEU A 206 12.74 -3.09 20.44
N VAL A 207 12.70 -2.36 19.33
CA VAL A 207 11.96 -1.09 19.21
C VAL A 207 11.10 -1.06 17.96
N PRO A 208 9.98 -0.32 17.96
CA PRO A 208 9.11 -0.20 16.79
C PRO A 208 9.74 0.70 15.71
N LEU A 209 9.24 0.61 14.47
CA LEU A 209 9.77 1.35 13.32
C LEU A 209 9.76 2.87 13.52
N ILE A 210 8.80 3.40 14.27
CA ILE A 210 8.68 4.85 14.52
C ILE A 210 9.87 5.46 15.27
N VAL A 211 10.58 4.67 16.08
CA VAL A 211 11.70 5.15 16.92
C VAL A 211 12.88 5.62 16.05
N PRO A 212 13.51 4.77 15.21
CA PRO A 212 14.59 5.22 14.34
C PRO A 212 14.12 6.27 13.32
N MET A 213 12.87 6.20 12.86
CA MET A 213 12.30 7.22 11.97
C MET A 213 12.24 8.60 12.62
N THR A 214 11.85 8.66 13.89
CA THR A 214 11.74 9.93 14.63
C THR A 214 13.10 10.56 14.85
N LEU A 215 14.12 9.76 15.20
CA LEU A 215 15.49 10.28 15.33
C LEU A 215 16.03 10.78 13.97
N LEU A 216 15.81 10.04 12.88
CA LEU A 216 16.19 10.50 11.54
C LEU A 216 15.51 11.81 11.15
N ARG A 217 14.21 11.96 11.42
CA ARG A 217 13.47 13.22 11.18
C ARG A 217 14.03 14.38 12.01
N HIS A 218 14.39 14.13 13.26
CA HIS A 218 15.03 15.13 14.11
C HIS A 218 16.34 15.66 13.48
N HIS A 219 17.21 14.75 13.01
CA HIS A 219 18.47 15.16 12.37
C HIS A 219 18.25 15.84 11.02
N LEU A 220 17.28 15.39 10.22
CA LEU A 220 16.94 16.04 8.96
C LEU A 220 16.38 17.45 9.15
N ARG A 221 15.69 17.74 10.26
CA ARG A 221 15.26 19.11 10.58
C ARG A 221 16.45 20.04 10.86
N LYS A 222 17.51 19.51 11.49
CA LYS A 222 18.75 20.27 11.80
C LYS A 222 19.68 20.39 10.59
N ALA A 223 19.67 19.39 9.71
CA ALA A 223 20.43 19.38 8.46
C ALA A 223 19.51 19.05 7.27
N PRO A 224 18.73 20.03 6.80
CA PRO A 224 17.75 19.82 5.74
C PRO A 224 18.37 19.24 4.47
N ASN A 225 17.70 18.26 3.89
CA ASN A 225 18.08 17.69 2.61
C ASN A 225 16.87 17.75 1.67
N ALA A 226 16.97 18.56 0.61
CA ALA A 226 15.85 18.81 -0.30
C ALA A 226 15.29 17.53 -0.94
N TYR A 227 16.16 16.55 -1.22
CA TYR A 227 15.76 15.27 -1.78
C TYR A 227 15.01 14.39 -0.76
N LEU A 228 15.45 14.35 0.50
CA LEU A 228 14.77 13.58 1.56
C LEU A 228 13.47 14.23 2.05
N ASN A 229 13.40 15.57 2.06
CA ASN A 229 12.19 16.28 2.49
C ASN A 229 10.98 16.02 1.59
N ARG A 230 11.21 15.55 0.36
CA ARG A 230 10.17 15.14 -0.58
C ARG A 230 9.74 13.68 -0.42
N GLN A 231 10.42 12.89 0.41
CA GLN A 231 10.16 11.45 0.54
C GLN A 231 9.01 11.16 1.50
N TYR A 232 8.01 10.41 1.04
CA TYR A 232 6.91 9.98 1.90
C TYR A 232 7.29 8.83 2.85
N TYR A 233 8.46 8.21 2.70
CA TYR A 233 8.83 7.07 3.57
C TYR A 233 8.87 7.44 5.06
N LEU A 234 9.38 8.63 5.40
CA LEU A 234 9.52 9.12 6.77
C LEU A 234 8.21 9.62 7.38
N GLN A 235 7.23 9.96 6.53
CA GLN A 235 5.90 10.40 6.94
C GLN A 235 4.87 9.97 5.89
N PRO A 236 4.52 8.67 5.83
CA PRO A 236 3.70 8.11 4.75
C PRO A 236 2.24 8.51 4.84
N TYR A 237 1.79 8.88 6.04
CA TYR A 237 0.45 9.28 6.43
C TYR A 237 0.52 10.14 7.72
N PRO A 238 -0.57 10.80 8.12
CA PRO A 238 -0.68 11.55 9.37
C PRO A 238 -0.28 10.73 10.61
N GLU A 239 0.38 11.38 11.58
CA GLU A 239 0.98 10.71 12.74
C GLU A 239 -0.05 10.20 13.77
N ASP A 240 -1.20 10.84 13.83
CA ASP A 240 -2.35 10.52 14.70
C ASP A 240 -2.94 9.13 14.43
N LEU A 241 -2.63 8.52 13.28
CA LEU A 241 -3.00 7.13 12.99
C LEU A 241 -2.18 6.09 13.78
N MET A 242 -1.02 6.46 14.33
CA MET A 242 -0.19 5.64 15.24
C MET A 242 0.21 4.24 14.72
N LEU A 243 0.22 4.04 13.39
CA LEU A 243 0.34 2.71 12.76
C LEU A 243 1.73 2.06 12.84
N ARG A 244 2.77 2.80 13.26
CA ARG A 244 4.17 2.33 13.35
C ARG A 244 4.69 2.20 14.78
N ASN A 245 3.80 2.21 15.76
CA ASN A 245 4.13 2.19 17.19
C ASN A 245 4.22 0.77 17.78
N PHE A 246 4.02 -0.25 16.94
CA PHE A 246 4.03 -1.65 17.35
C PHE A 246 5.37 -2.31 17.05
N VAL A 247 5.78 -3.22 17.93
CA VAL A 247 6.98 -4.06 17.78
C VAL A 247 6.63 -5.31 17.00
#